data_AF-A0A926IXK5-F1
#
_entry.id   AF-A0A926IXK5-F1
#
_cell.length_a   1.000
_cell.length_b   1.000
_cell.length_c   1.000
_cell.angle_alpha   90.00
_cell.angle_beta   90.00
_cell.angle_gamma   90.00
#
_symmetry.space_group_name_H-M   'P 1'
#
loop_
_entity.id
_entity.type
_entity.pdbx_description
1 polymer ?
#
loop_
_entity_poly.entity_id
_entity_poly.type
_entity_poly.pdbx_seq_one_letter_code
_entity_poly.pdbx_strand_id
1 'polypeptide(L)'
;ISSADGEGSGAVGALLLPSGTTDEAGNGLASGDPHDECGECLTTDDAREAVAAGVRSGIEGAVKGAIAGGIRAVVTGVTPVLPTALAGAYDDVVLAQAATPREKPDELAKPAEGRRTDRLTVDQLIAFKVHGVTPQFIREVGTLGFGRPSPDDLISLRVHGITREYIDSVQRSWGKLQLDEIVSLKIHGLTSQFAEEMKRTGLSGLDFEELLSMKIHGITPEYVRQAQASGFGKLSADQIVSLKIHGVSAQDVEKWKALGVPRPDFDQVVSAKIHGVTPEFVGQMRKLGFTDLDLDDVVSLKIHGVTPEFVAQVREAGYGQATADDVTSLRVHGISVADLRAYRSAVPRISLEEIVSLKIHGFGVEELRRMVKDGQLSVDDLMEDEDRKED
;
A
#
# COMPACT_ATOMS: atom_id res chain seq x y z
N ILE A 1 -3.32 43.93 59.83
CA ILE A 1 -2.18 43.53 58.95
C ILE A 1 -2.71 43.71 57.52
N SER A 2 -2.76 44.94 56.97
CA SER A 2 -1.72 45.65 56.20
C SER A 2 -1.12 44.78 55.09
N SER A 3 -0.94 45.14 53.81
CA SER A 3 -1.27 46.24 52.88
C SER A 3 -0.63 45.85 51.53
N ALA A 4 -1.16 46.39 50.42
CA ALA A 4 -0.45 46.93 49.24
C ALA A 4 0.40 46.05 48.27
N ASP A 5 0.00 46.13 46.98
CA ASP A 5 0.72 46.59 45.78
C ASP A 5 2.03 45.96 45.26
N GLY A 6 2.13 45.86 43.92
CA GLY A 6 3.42 46.00 43.21
C GLY A 6 3.59 45.21 41.89
N GLU A 7 3.69 45.95 40.78
CA GLU A 7 3.90 45.54 39.38
C GLU A 7 5.30 44.92 39.06
N GLY A 8 5.47 44.33 37.87
CA GLY A 8 6.81 44.06 37.32
C GLY A 8 6.94 43.17 36.07
N SER A 9 6.74 43.78 34.90
CA SER A 9 7.23 43.52 33.53
C SER A 9 8.29 42.42 33.23
N GLY A 10 8.14 41.79 32.06
CA GLY A 10 9.22 41.04 31.36
C GLY A 10 8.78 40.45 30.01
N ALA A 11 8.94 41.21 28.92
CA ALA A 11 8.66 40.84 27.54
C ALA A 11 9.95 40.60 26.73
N VAL A 12 9.96 39.61 25.81
CA VAL A 12 10.77 39.55 24.57
C VAL A 12 10.03 38.56 23.64
N GLY A 13 9.67 38.80 22.38
CA GLY A 13 10.01 39.85 21.41
C GLY A 13 10.35 39.16 20.07
N ALA A 14 9.36 39.01 19.19
CA ALA A 14 9.51 38.61 17.78
C ALA A 14 9.74 39.84 16.90
N LEU A 15 10.54 39.75 15.83
CA LEU A 15 10.55 40.65 14.65
C LEU A 15 11.54 40.04 13.62
N LEU A 16 11.20 39.67 12.37
CA LEU A 16 10.81 40.42 11.17
C LEU A 16 11.86 41.44 10.62
N LEU A 17 12.18 41.22 9.33
CA LEU A 17 13.10 41.83 8.34
C LEU A 17 13.15 43.38 8.29
N PRO A 18 14.17 44.01 7.64
CA PRO A 18 14.13 44.36 6.18
C PRO A 18 15.52 44.36 5.46
N SER A 19 15.66 44.06 4.15
CA SER A 19 15.61 44.90 2.90
C SER A 19 16.78 45.89 2.65
N GLY A 20 17.35 45.85 1.42
CA GLY A 20 18.17 46.91 0.76
C GLY A 20 19.65 46.54 0.51
N THR A 21 20.11 46.11 -0.67
CA THR A 21 20.43 46.79 -1.97
C THR A 21 21.72 47.63 -2.02
N THR A 22 22.48 47.44 -3.13
CA THR A 22 23.56 48.28 -3.74
C THR A 22 24.90 48.32 -3.00
N ASP A 23 26.08 48.44 -3.61
CA ASP A 23 26.63 48.21 -4.96
C ASP A 23 28.18 48.33 -4.82
N GLU A 24 28.89 47.89 -5.85
CA GLU A 24 30.21 48.36 -6.31
C GLU A 24 31.54 48.07 -5.54
N ALA A 25 32.32 47.20 -6.22
CA ALA A 25 33.62 47.49 -6.85
C ALA A 25 34.94 47.48 -6.04
N GLY A 26 35.94 46.80 -6.64
CA GLY A 26 37.37 47.05 -6.44
C GLY A 26 38.18 45.80 -6.07
N ASN A 27 38.44 44.88 -7.00
CA ASN A 27 39.65 44.81 -7.84
C ASN A 27 40.89 44.23 -7.14
N GLY A 28 41.44 43.14 -7.71
CA GLY A 28 42.68 42.51 -7.26
C GLY A 28 43.02 41.26 -8.09
N LEU A 29 43.45 41.48 -9.33
CA LEU A 29 43.98 40.47 -10.25
C LEU A 29 45.28 39.85 -9.70
N ALA A 30 45.37 38.52 -9.68
CA ALA A 30 46.63 37.78 -9.81
C ALA A 30 46.38 36.35 -10.32
N SER A 31 46.63 36.21 -11.63
CA SER A 31 47.16 35.03 -12.35
C SER A 31 47.35 33.70 -11.61
N GLY A 32 46.75 32.64 -12.16
CA GLY A 32 47.19 31.26 -11.96
C GLY A 32 46.16 30.22 -12.39
N ASP A 33 46.19 29.81 -13.65
CA ASP A 33 45.84 28.44 -14.07
C ASP A 33 47.13 27.82 -14.62
N PRO A 34 47.41 26.52 -14.44
CA PRO A 34 46.45 25.45 -14.73
C PRO A 34 46.46 24.26 -13.74
N HIS A 35 45.37 23.49 -13.69
CA HIS A 35 45.38 22.05 -14.03
C HIS A 35 43.98 21.43 -13.82
N ASP A 36 43.46 20.91 -14.94
CA ASP A 36 42.40 19.91 -15.07
C ASP A 36 42.35 18.87 -13.95
N GLU A 37 41.21 18.76 -13.28
CA GLU A 37 40.63 17.51 -12.75
C GLU A 37 39.16 17.76 -12.37
N CYS A 38 38.30 17.95 -13.37
CA CYS A 38 36.86 17.81 -13.19
C CYS A 38 36.49 16.33 -13.41
N GLY A 39 36.25 15.61 -12.32
CA GLY A 39 35.62 14.30 -12.33
C GLY A 39 34.24 14.37 -13.01
N GLU A 40 33.93 13.34 -13.77
CA GLU A 40 32.75 13.18 -14.62
C GLU A 40 31.44 13.62 -13.94
N CYS A 41 30.78 14.62 -14.50
CA CYS A 41 29.40 14.94 -14.19
C CYS A 41 28.49 13.90 -14.87
N LEU A 42 27.77 13.09 -14.07
CA LEU A 42 26.75 12.15 -14.57
C LEU A 42 25.75 12.86 -15.48
N THR A 43 25.46 12.27 -16.63
CA THR A 43 24.46 12.78 -17.55
C THR A 43 23.04 12.46 -17.04
N THR A 44 22.03 13.17 -17.56
CA THR A 44 20.62 12.91 -17.22
C THR A 44 20.16 11.49 -17.57
N ASP A 45 20.87 10.81 -18.47
CA ASP A 45 20.56 9.44 -18.88
C ASP A 45 21.18 8.43 -17.89
N ASP A 46 22.37 8.71 -17.34
CA ASP A 46 22.96 7.91 -16.26
C ASP A 46 22.11 7.97 -14.98
N ALA A 47 21.53 9.13 -14.68
CA ALA A 47 20.61 9.30 -13.57
C ALA A 47 19.28 8.53 -13.78
N ARG A 48 18.78 8.46 -15.02
CA ARG A 48 17.59 7.68 -15.37
C ARG A 48 17.84 6.18 -15.28
N GLU A 49 19.01 5.72 -15.68
CA GLU A 49 19.39 4.31 -15.59
C GLU A 49 19.59 3.87 -14.14
N ALA A 50 20.18 4.72 -13.29
CA ALA A 50 20.30 4.48 -11.85
C ALA A 50 18.92 4.43 -11.14
N VAL A 51 17.98 5.31 -11.51
CA VAL A 51 16.60 5.27 -10.99
C VAL A 51 15.87 4.02 -11.48
N ALA A 52 16.03 3.63 -12.76
CA ALA A 52 15.41 2.42 -13.30
C ALA A 52 15.98 1.13 -12.65
N ALA A 53 17.27 1.11 -12.32
CA ALA A 53 17.91 0.03 -11.58
C ALA A 53 17.41 -0.05 -10.12
N GLY A 54 17.25 1.10 -9.45
CA GLY A 54 16.69 1.17 -8.10
C GLY A 54 15.23 0.71 -8.02
N VAL A 55 14.40 1.10 -9.00
CA VAL A 55 12.99 0.67 -9.08
C VAL A 55 12.89 -0.84 -9.36
N ARG A 56 13.72 -1.39 -10.25
CA ARG A 56 13.76 -2.85 -10.51
C ARG A 56 14.18 -3.64 -9.27
N SER A 57 15.22 -3.20 -8.56
CA SER A 57 15.68 -3.86 -7.33
C SER A 57 14.64 -3.78 -6.21
N GLY A 58 13.93 -2.65 -6.08
CA GLY A 58 12.82 -2.50 -5.13
C GLY A 58 11.64 -3.41 -5.41
N ILE A 59 11.28 -3.60 -6.68
CA ILE A 59 10.20 -4.51 -7.10
C ILE A 59 10.60 -5.98 -6.90
N GLU A 60 11.83 -6.37 -7.26
CA GLU A 60 12.33 -7.72 -7.00
C GLU A 60 12.42 -8.07 -5.51
N GLY A 61 12.80 -7.10 -4.67
CA GLY A 61 12.79 -7.23 -3.22
C GLY A 61 11.37 -7.41 -2.65
N ALA A 62 10.41 -6.65 -3.16
CA ALA A 62 9.00 -6.73 -2.76
C ALA A 62 8.35 -8.06 -3.20
N VAL A 63 8.66 -8.56 -4.40
CA VAL A 63 8.16 -9.84 -4.91
C VAL A 63 8.76 -11.03 -4.16
N LYS A 64 10.07 -11.00 -3.84
CA LYS A 64 10.70 -12.04 -3.01
C LYS A 64 10.17 -12.05 -1.58
N GLY A 65 9.84 -10.88 -1.02
CA GLY A 65 9.19 -10.75 0.28
C GLY A 65 7.77 -11.34 0.31
N ALA A 66 6.98 -11.12 -0.75
CA ALA A 66 5.60 -11.61 -0.87
C ALA A 66 5.50 -13.13 -1.16
N ILE A 67 6.55 -13.76 -1.67
CA ILE A 67 6.61 -15.22 -1.90
C ILE A 67 7.13 -15.97 -0.65
N ALA A 68 7.90 -15.30 0.22
CA ALA A 68 8.38 -15.87 1.49
C ALA A 68 7.34 -15.81 2.62
N GLY A 69 6.40 -14.85 2.57
CA GLY A 69 5.22 -14.81 3.44
C GLY A 69 4.00 -15.38 2.72
N GLY A 70 3.60 -16.60 3.06
CA GLY A 70 2.53 -17.33 2.38
C GLY A 70 1.21 -16.56 2.31
N ILE A 71 0.82 -16.14 1.10
CA ILE A 71 -0.58 -15.86 0.76
C ILE A 71 -1.05 -16.93 -0.21
N ARG A 72 -1.92 -17.81 0.29
CA ARG A 72 -2.79 -18.65 -0.51
C ARG A 72 -4.10 -17.87 -0.69
N ALA A 73 -4.26 -17.19 -1.82
CA ALA A 73 -5.56 -16.67 -2.25
C ALA A 73 -5.77 -17.06 -3.73
N VAL A 74 -6.73 -17.94 -3.93
CA VAL A 74 -7.21 -18.44 -5.22
C VAL A 74 -8.37 -17.54 -5.65
N VAL A 75 -8.25 -16.98 -6.86
CA VAL A 75 -9.32 -16.62 -7.81
C VAL A 75 -10.31 -15.53 -7.40
N THR A 76 -10.13 -14.35 -8.00
CA THR A 76 -11.22 -13.68 -8.74
C THR A 76 -10.69 -13.34 -10.13
N GLY A 77 -11.20 -14.05 -11.14
CA GLY A 77 -10.77 -13.96 -12.53
C GLY A 77 -11.13 -12.62 -13.16
N VAL A 78 -10.18 -11.69 -13.18
CA VAL A 78 -10.19 -10.51 -14.05
C VAL A 78 -8.91 -10.54 -14.87
N THR A 79 -9.03 -10.91 -16.14
CA THR A 79 -7.98 -10.66 -17.14
C THR A 79 -7.97 -9.16 -17.44
N PRO A 80 -6.87 -8.42 -17.25
CA PRO A 80 -6.79 -7.08 -17.80
C PRO A 80 -6.73 -7.19 -19.33
N VAL A 81 -7.75 -6.65 -20.00
CA VAL A 81 -7.72 -6.42 -21.45
C VAL A 81 -6.69 -5.31 -21.69
N LEU A 82 -5.54 -5.67 -22.26
CA LEU A 82 -4.54 -4.71 -22.71
C LEU A 82 -4.93 -4.16 -24.10
N PRO A 83 -4.74 -2.86 -24.36
CA PRO A 83 -4.96 -2.27 -25.69
C PRO A 83 -4.06 -2.91 -26.75
N THR A 84 -4.62 -3.15 -27.94
CA THR A 84 -4.07 -3.92 -29.07
C THR A 84 -2.88 -3.27 -29.80
N ALA A 85 -2.12 -2.40 -29.13
CA ALA A 85 -0.95 -1.72 -29.71
C ALA A 85 0.33 -2.03 -28.92
N LEU A 86 0.57 -3.31 -28.59
CA LEU A 86 1.86 -3.79 -28.08
C LEU A 86 2.05 -5.31 -28.24
N ALA A 87 1.49 -5.89 -29.31
CA ALA A 87 1.64 -7.32 -29.62
C ALA A 87 2.89 -7.66 -30.46
N GLY A 88 3.77 -6.69 -30.75
CA GLY A 88 4.94 -6.89 -31.61
C GLY A 88 6.30 -6.92 -30.91
N ALA A 89 6.35 -6.84 -29.58
CA ALA A 89 7.61 -6.72 -28.83
C ALA A 89 7.76 -7.75 -27.70
N TYR A 90 7.14 -8.93 -27.86
CA TYR A 90 7.28 -10.05 -26.92
C TYR A 90 7.93 -11.31 -27.51
N ASP A 91 8.09 -11.42 -28.83
CA ASP A 91 8.73 -12.59 -29.45
C ASP A 91 10.24 -12.42 -29.71
N ASP A 92 10.77 -11.19 -29.83
CA ASP A 92 12.20 -10.97 -30.15
C ASP A 92 13.14 -10.86 -28.93
N VAL A 93 12.60 -10.83 -27.70
CA VAL A 93 13.42 -10.86 -26.47
C VAL A 93 13.73 -12.29 -26.02
N VAL A 94 13.16 -13.31 -26.67
CA VAL A 94 13.32 -14.73 -26.27
C VAL A 94 14.34 -15.50 -27.11
N LEU A 95 14.95 -14.93 -28.18
CA LEU A 95 15.81 -15.73 -29.09
C LEU A 95 17.19 -15.17 -29.48
N ALA A 96 17.75 -14.20 -28.75
CA ALA A 96 19.11 -13.75 -29.05
C ALA A 96 19.97 -13.54 -27.79
N GLN A 97 20.49 -14.64 -27.24
CA GLN A 97 21.78 -14.69 -26.54
C GLN A 97 22.23 -16.16 -26.36
N ALA A 98 22.61 -16.78 -27.48
CA ALA A 98 23.41 -18.00 -27.48
C ALA A 98 24.73 -17.72 -28.22
N ALA A 99 25.80 -18.33 -27.71
CA ALA A 99 27.16 -18.41 -28.24
C ALA A 99 28.15 -17.28 -27.88
N THR A 100 28.62 -17.29 -26.64
CA THR A 100 30.07 -17.23 -26.39
C THR A 100 30.51 -18.53 -25.67
N PRO A 101 31.64 -19.17 -26.05
CA PRO A 101 32.12 -20.35 -25.35
C PRO A 101 32.64 -19.94 -23.97
N ARG A 102 31.85 -20.16 -22.93
CA ARG A 102 32.35 -20.13 -21.55
C ARG A 102 33.11 -21.44 -21.29
N GLU A 103 34.39 -21.34 -20.96
CA GLU A 103 35.11 -22.41 -20.26
C GLU A 103 34.27 -22.87 -19.08
N LYS A 104 34.12 -24.19 -18.92
CA LYS A 104 33.35 -24.79 -17.84
C LYS A 104 33.91 -24.28 -16.50
N PRO A 105 33.14 -23.50 -15.71
CA PRO A 105 33.47 -23.37 -14.30
C PRO A 105 33.36 -24.77 -13.72
N ASP A 106 34.42 -25.20 -13.05
CA ASP A 106 34.47 -26.45 -12.31
C ASP A 106 33.15 -26.59 -11.54
N GLU A 107 32.37 -27.58 -11.94
CA GLU A 107 31.10 -27.91 -11.33
C GLU A 107 31.43 -28.30 -9.90
N LEU A 108 31.30 -27.34 -8.97
CA LEU A 108 31.09 -27.64 -7.56
C LEU A 108 29.80 -28.45 -7.50
N ALA A 109 29.98 -29.76 -7.71
CA ALA A 109 28.98 -30.77 -7.50
C ALA A 109 28.33 -30.46 -6.16
N LYS A 110 27.02 -30.18 -6.18
CA LYS A 110 26.21 -30.21 -4.96
C LYS A 110 26.53 -31.56 -4.30
N PRO A 111 27.10 -31.59 -3.09
CA PRO A 111 27.36 -32.88 -2.46
C PRO A 111 26.00 -33.50 -2.21
N ALA A 112 25.83 -34.69 -2.78
CA ALA A 112 24.65 -35.51 -2.65
C ALA A 112 24.14 -35.53 -1.20
N GLU A 113 22.87 -35.19 -1.03
CA GLU A 113 22.12 -35.37 0.20
C GLU A 113 22.29 -36.83 0.66
N GLY A 114 22.94 -37.02 1.81
CA GLY A 114 23.05 -38.34 2.44
C GLY A 114 24.46 -38.84 2.72
N ARG A 115 25.28 -38.08 3.48
CA ARG A 115 26.11 -38.60 4.59
C ARG A 115 27.00 -37.51 5.22
N ARG A 116 26.85 -37.35 6.55
CA ARG A 116 27.68 -36.62 7.54
C ARG A 116 27.76 -35.09 7.44
N THR A 117 27.15 -34.39 8.40
CA THR A 117 27.80 -33.26 9.12
C THR A 117 27.34 -33.17 10.58
N ASP A 118 27.69 -34.17 11.41
CA ASP A 118 27.86 -33.95 12.87
C ASP A 118 29.06 -33.01 13.18
N ARG A 119 29.62 -32.30 12.18
CA ARG A 119 30.80 -31.44 12.29
C ARG A 119 30.44 -30.02 11.87
N LEU A 120 30.71 -29.09 12.78
CA LEU A 120 30.61 -27.65 12.57
C LEU A 120 31.58 -27.20 11.48
N THR A 121 31.16 -26.24 10.65
CA THR A 121 32.06 -25.53 9.72
C THR A 121 32.97 -24.57 10.50
N VAL A 122 34.05 -24.11 9.86
CA VAL A 122 34.93 -23.08 10.46
C VAL A 122 34.13 -21.80 10.75
N ASP A 123 33.27 -21.38 9.83
CA ASP A 123 32.42 -20.21 9.99
C ASP A 123 31.45 -20.36 11.17
N GLN A 124 30.85 -21.54 11.35
CA GLN A 124 30.00 -21.83 12.51
C GLN A 124 30.79 -21.82 13.82
N LEU A 125 32.04 -22.30 13.85
CA LEU A 125 32.90 -22.21 15.03
C LEU A 125 33.25 -20.76 15.37
N ILE A 126 33.53 -19.94 14.36
CA ILE A 126 33.75 -18.50 14.52
C ILE A 126 32.48 -17.85 15.06
N ALA A 127 31.31 -18.10 14.45
CA ALA A 127 30.03 -17.58 14.92
C ALA A 127 29.72 -18.01 16.36
N PHE A 128 30.00 -19.27 16.71
CA PHE A 128 29.86 -19.75 18.09
C PHE A 128 30.74 -18.97 19.05
N LYS A 129 32.00 -18.71 18.67
CA LYS A 129 32.93 -17.94 19.50
C LYS A 129 32.48 -16.48 19.64
N VAL A 130 32.04 -15.86 18.56
CA VAL A 130 31.57 -14.46 18.51
C VAL A 130 30.32 -14.27 19.35
N HIS A 131 29.34 -15.16 19.22
CA HIS A 131 28.05 -15.07 19.92
C HIS A 131 28.04 -15.78 21.28
N GLY A 132 29.16 -16.39 21.70
CA GLY A 132 29.25 -17.05 23.01
C GLY A 132 28.45 -18.35 23.13
N VAL A 133 28.28 -19.09 22.03
CA VAL A 133 27.72 -20.44 22.03
C VAL A 133 28.78 -21.40 22.61
N THR A 134 28.66 -21.71 23.90
CA THR A 134 29.59 -22.62 24.60
C THR A 134 29.10 -24.06 24.56
N PRO A 135 29.99 -25.07 24.68
CA PRO A 135 29.58 -26.47 24.83
C PRO A 135 28.63 -26.71 26.01
N GLN A 136 28.76 -25.91 27.07
CA GLN A 136 27.82 -25.94 28.21
C GLN A 136 26.41 -25.52 27.78
N PHE A 137 26.29 -24.39 27.08
CA PHE A 137 25.01 -23.89 26.58
C PHE A 137 24.32 -24.88 25.63
N ILE A 138 25.08 -25.48 24.72
CA ILE A 138 24.57 -26.50 23.79
C ILE A 138 23.93 -27.67 24.57
N ARG A 139 24.61 -28.16 25.62
CA ARG A 139 24.07 -29.23 26.48
C ARG A 139 22.83 -28.76 27.23
N GLU A 140 22.87 -27.57 27.82
CA GLU A 140 21.75 -27.00 28.56
C GLU A 140 20.49 -26.92 27.70
N VAL A 141 20.58 -26.35 26.48
CA VAL A 141 19.44 -26.26 25.56
C VAL A 141 18.97 -27.66 25.14
N GLY A 142 19.91 -28.57 24.84
CA GLY A 142 19.57 -29.96 24.50
C GLY A 142 18.78 -30.70 25.59
N THR A 143 19.08 -30.45 26.87
CA THR A 143 18.36 -31.05 28.01
C THR A 143 16.93 -30.53 28.22
N LEU A 144 16.56 -29.41 27.58
CA LEU A 144 15.20 -28.87 27.61
C LEU A 144 14.24 -29.55 26.63
N GLY A 145 14.67 -30.65 26.00
CA GLY A 145 13.85 -31.43 25.07
C GLY A 145 14.08 -31.11 23.59
N PHE A 146 14.98 -30.17 23.28
CA PHE A 146 15.37 -29.81 21.92
C PHE A 146 16.44 -30.75 21.31
N GLY A 147 16.92 -31.73 22.09
CA GLY A 147 17.81 -32.78 21.60
C GLY A 147 19.14 -32.22 21.07
N ARG A 148 19.28 -32.19 19.74
CA ARG A 148 20.42 -31.58 19.04
C ARG A 148 19.93 -30.37 18.24
N PRO A 149 19.88 -29.17 18.84
CA PRO A 149 19.55 -27.94 18.13
C PRO A 149 20.52 -27.68 16.97
N SER A 150 20.05 -27.03 15.91
CA SER A 150 20.95 -26.64 14.82
C SER A 150 21.96 -25.58 15.30
N PRO A 151 23.14 -25.48 14.66
CA PRO A 151 24.08 -24.40 14.95
C PRO A 151 23.43 -23.02 14.84
N ASP A 152 22.56 -22.82 13.85
CA ASP A 152 21.91 -21.53 13.59
C ASP A 152 20.90 -21.18 14.69
N ASP A 153 20.14 -22.16 15.21
CA ASP A 153 19.24 -21.94 16.36
C ASP A 153 20.02 -21.51 17.60
N LEU A 154 21.13 -22.18 17.88
CA LEU A 154 21.97 -21.89 19.05
C LEU A 154 22.57 -20.48 18.97
N ILE A 155 22.99 -20.08 17.76
CA ILE A 155 23.47 -18.72 17.49
C ILE A 155 22.33 -17.73 17.68
N SER A 156 21.17 -17.98 17.10
CA SER A 156 19.99 -17.11 17.19
C SER A 156 19.57 -16.87 18.65
N LEU A 157 19.49 -17.93 19.46
CA LEU A 157 19.22 -17.81 20.89
C LEU A 157 20.22 -16.87 21.57
N ARG A 158 21.52 -17.00 21.27
CA ARG A 158 22.55 -16.14 21.86
C ARG A 158 22.49 -14.70 21.38
N VAL A 159 22.26 -14.48 20.09
CA VAL A 159 22.11 -13.15 19.49
C VAL A 159 20.98 -12.38 20.17
N HIS A 160 19.87 -13.05 20.48
CA HIS A 160 18.71 -12.45 21.15
C HIS A 160 18.77 -12.50 22.69
N GLY A 161 19.91 -12.91 23.27
CA GLY A 161 20.12 -12.95 24.72
C GLY A 161 19.17 -13.93 25.43
N ILE A 162 18.80 -15.01 24.76
CA ILE A 162 17.91 -16.04 25.27
C ILE A 162 18.72 -17.03 26.10
N THR A 163 18.40 -17.10 27.39
CA THR A 163 19.04 -18.01 28.34
C THR A 163 18.22 -19.29 28.51
N ARG A 164 18.84 -20.31 29.11
CA ARG A 164 18.15 -21.53 29.52
C ARG A 164 16.94 -21.23 30.39
N GLU A 165 17.09 -20.31 31.35
CA GLU A 165 16.04 -19.90 32.27
C GLU A 165 14.87 -19.24 31.52
N TYR A 166 15.16 -18.43 30.49
CA TYR A 166 14.12 -17.86 29.65
C TYR A 166 13.36 -18.95 28.88
N ILE A 167 14.07 -19.86 28.20
CA ILE A 167 13.46 -20.97 27.44
C ILE A 167 12.54 -21.79 28.36
N ASP A 168 13.06 -22.18 29.52
CA ASP A 168 12.35 -22.96 30.53
C ASP A 168 11.14 -22.19 31.11
N SER A 169 11.24 -20.88 31.33
CA SER A 169 10.10 -20.04 31.74
C SER A 169 8.99 -19.97 30.68
N VAL A 170 9.38 -19.86 29.40
CA VAL A 170 8.46 -19.81 28.26
C VAL A 170 7.75 -21.15 28.11
N GLN A 171 8.50 -22.26 28.14
CA GLN A 171 7.94 -23.61 28.02
C GLN A 171 6.92 -23.93 29.11
N ARG A 172 7.14 -23.46 30.35
CA ARG A 172 6.14 -23.61 31.42
C ARG A 172 4.87 -22.79 31.19
N SER A 173 5.00 -21.61 30.59
CA SER A 173 3.90 -20.65 30.47
C SER A 173 3.08 -20.85 29.19
N TRP A 174 3.73 -21.25 28.10
CA TRP A 174 3.15 -21.37 26.75
C TRP A 174 3.06 -22.82 26.26
N GLY A 175 3.63 -23.77 27.01
CA GLY A 175 3.72 -25.17 26.57
C GLY A 175 4.90 -25.40 25.63
N LYS A 176 4.82 -26.48 24.85
CA LYS A 176 5.91 -26.92 23.98
C LYS A 176 6.00 -26.08 22.71
N LEU A 177 6.83 -25.04 22.76
CA LEU A 177 7.22 -24.24 21.60
C LEU A 177 8.54 -24.71 20.99
N GLN A 178 8.73 -24.45 19.72
CA GLN A 178 9.98 -24.60 18.99
C GLN A 178 10.95 -23.45 19.31
N LEU A 179 12.24 -23.61 19.00
CA LEU A 179 13.27 -22.63 19.35
C LEU A 179 13.08 -21.29 18.63
N ASP A 180 12.66 -21.32 17.38
CA ASP A 180 12.31 -20.16 16.55
C ASP A 180 11.09 -19.41 17.10
N GLU A 181 10.07 -20.12 17.58
CA GLU A 181 8.91 -19.51 18.26
C GLU A 181 9.32 -18.81 19.57
N ILE A 182 10.20 -19.43 20.37
CA ILE A 182 10.75 -18.81 21.60
C ILE A 182 11.57 -17.56 21.26
N VAL A 183 12.34 -17.60 20.18
CA VAL A 183 13.08 -16.44 19.68
C VAL A 183 12.12 -15.32 19.28
N SER A 184 11.04 -15.67 18.58
CA SER A 184 10.01 -14.73 18.13
C SER A 184 9.31 -14.05 19.32
N LEU A 185 8.99 -14.79 20.39
CA LEU A 185 8.48 -14.21 21.64
C LEU A 185 9.42 -13.13 22.19
N LYS A 186 10.72 -13.42 22.22
CA LYS A 186 11.73 -12.51 22.75
C LYS A 186 11.87 -11.25 21.91
N ILE A 187 11.95 -11.39 20.58
CA ILE A 187 12.11 -10.30 19.62
C ILE A 187 10.92 -9.34 19.70
N HIS A 188 9.70 -9.88 19.69
CA HIS A 188 8.48 -9.08 19.64
C HIS A 188 7.93 -8.71 21.03
N GLY A 189 8.60 -9.15 22.10
CA GLY A 189 8.20 -8.87 23.48
C GLY A 189 6.81 -9.41 23.82
N LEU A 190 6.46 -10.58 23.26
CA LEU A 190 5.20 -11.25 23.52
C LEU A 190 5.30 -11.99 24.87
N THR A 191 4.49 -11.58 25.84
CA THR A 191 4.53 -12.08 27.23
C THR A 191 3.29 -12.90 27.55
N SER A 192 3.39 -13.82 28.52
CA SER A 192 2.22 -14.55 29.03
C SER A 192 1.15 -13.61 29.57
N GLN A 193 1.56 -12.51 30.20
CA GLN A 193 0.64 -11.45 30.63
C GLN A 193 -0.16 -10.88 29.45
N PHE A 194 0.49 -10.56 28.33
CA PHE A 194 -0.22 -10.08 27.13
C PHE A 194 -1.22 -11.13 26.63
N ALA A 195 -0.82 -12.40 26.55
CA ALA A 195 -1.72 -13.49 26.14
C ALA A 195 -2.96 -13.61 27.05
N GLU A 196 -2.77 -13.51 28.38
CA GLU A 196 -3.87 -13.51 29.34
C GLU A 196 -4.78 -12.29 29.20
N GLU A 197 -4.20 -11.10 29.02
CA GLU A 197 -4.96 -9.87 28.83
C GLU A 197 -5.78 -9.92 27.54
N MET A 198 -5.21 -10.46 26.45
CA MET A 198 -5.91 -10.68 25.19
C MET A 198 -7.06 -11.67 25.35
N LYS A 199 -6.86 -12.78 26.07
CA LYS A 199 -7.95 -13.72 26.40
C LYS A 199 -9.10 -13.06 27.17
N ARG A 200 -8.81 -12.09 28.03
CA ARG A 200 -9.83 -11.32 28.79
C ARG A 200 -10.63 -10.33 27.93
N THR A 201 -10.23 -10.10 26.67
CA THR A 201 -11.00 -9.24 25.74
C THR A 201 -12.24 -9.92 25.16
N GLY A 202 -12.39 -11.24 25.38
CA GLY A 202 -13.47 -12.03 24.80
C GLY A 202 -13.09 -12.73 23.49
N LEU A 203 -11.88 -12.49 22.97
CA LEU A 203 -11.28 -13.35 21.96
C LEU A 203 -10.97 -14.71 22.57
N SER A 204 -11.54 -15.76 21.99
CA SER A 204 -11.38 -17.15 22.44
C SER A 204 -10.64 -17.96 21.40
N GLY A 205 -9.77 -18.87 21.86
CA GLY A 205 -9.07 -19.80 20.96
C GLY A 205 -7.87 -19.19 20.25
N LEU A 206 -7.35 -18.05 20.73
CA LEU A 206 -6.17 -17.42 20.15
C LEU A 206 -4.97 -18.37 20.20
N ASP A 207 -4.39 -18.65 19.04
CA ASP A 207 -3.15 -19.40 18.93
C ASP A 207 -1.90 -18.50 19.05
N PHE A 208 -0.74 -19.13 18.93
CA PHE A 208 0.54 -18.44 19.02
C PHE A 208 0.74 -17.44 17.88
N GLU A 209 0.41 -17.82 16.64
CA GLU A 209 0.60 -17.00 15.45
C GLU A 209 -0.31 -15.77 15.48
N GLU A 210 -1.57 -15.94 15.91
CA GLU A 210 -2.52 -14.84 16.10
C GLU A 210 -2.01 -13.85 17.16
N LEU A 211 -1.59 -14.33 18.34
CA LEU A 211 -1.05 -13.47 19.39
C LEU A 211 0.20 -12.73 18.96
N LEU A 212 1.09 -13.41 18.22
CA LEU A 212 2.30 -12.83 17.68
C LEU A 212 1.98 -11.75 16.64
N SER A 213 1.09 -12.03 15.70
CA SER A 213 0.60 -11.08 14.69
C SER A 213 0.01 -9.84 15.34
N MET A 214 -0.89 -10.02 16.32
CA MET A 214 -1.48 -8.92 17.08
C MET A 214 -0.41 -8.06 17.77
N LYS A 215 0.61 -8.71 18.36
CA LYS A 215 1.72 -8.00 19.00
C LYS A 215 2.57 -7.21 18.02
N ILE A 216 2.90 -7.79 16.87
CA ILE A 216 3.68 -7.15 15.79
C ILE A 216 2.97 -5.91 15.29
N HIS A 217 1.66 -5.97 15.10
CA HIS A 217 0.85 -4.82 14.65
C HIS A 217 0.49 -3.83 15.77
N GLY A 218 1.04 -4.01 16.98
CA GLY A 218 0.82 -3.10 18.10
C GLY A 218 -0.63 -3.08 18.57
N ILE A 219 -1.32 -4.21 18.49
CA ILE A 219 -2.69 -4.38 18.95
C ILE A 219 -2.67 -4.58 20.46
N THR A 220 -3.45 -3.76 21.15
CA THR A 220 -3.58 -3.81 22.61
C THR A 220 -4.93 -4.41 23.00
N PRO A 221 -5.08 -4.94 24.22
CA PRO A 221 -6.37 -5.38 24.73
C PRO A 221 -7.44 -4.27 24.69
N GLU A 222 -7.01 -3.01 24.83
CA GLU A 222 -7.88 -1.84 24.72
C GLU A 222 -8.36 -1.61 23.28
N TYR A 223 -7.47 -1.73 22.30
CA TYR A 223 -7.85 -1.65 20.89
C TYR A 223 -8.85 -2.75 20.51
N VAL A 224 -8.66 -3.98 21.00
CA VAL A 224 -9.61 -5.07 20.77
C VAL A 224 -10.99 -4.72 21.31
N ARG A 225 -11.10 -4.21 22.55
CA ARG A 225 -12.39 -3.82 23.13
C ARG A 225 -13.09 -2.73 22.31
N GLN A 226 -12.33 -1.73 21.87
CA GLN A 226 -12.88 -0.66 21.02
C GLN A 226 -13.34 -1.18 19.66
N ALA A 227 -12.56 -2.07 19.04
CA ALA A 227 -12.92 -2.72 17.78
C ALA A 227 -14.19 -3.57 17.95
N GLN A 228 -14.32 -4.36 19.00
CA GLN A 228 -15.54 -5.15 19.28
C GLN A 228 -16.76 -4.26 19.57
N ALA A 229 -16.56 -3.05 20.11
CA ALA A 229 -17.62 -2.08 20.38
C ALA A 229 -18.03 -1.24 19.15
N SER A 230 -17.34 -1.39 18.02
CA SER A 230 -17.56 -0.56 16.81
C SER A 230 -18.88 -0.84 16.08
N GLY A 231 -19.59 -1.93 16.44
CA GLY A 231 -20.88 -2.28 15.85
C GLY A 231 -20.82 -3.27 14.68
N PHE A 232 -19.63 -3.75 14.30
CA PHE A 232 -19.47 -4.84 13.32
C PHE A 232 -19.85 -6.24 13.85
N GLY A 233 -20.30 -6.33 15.11
CA GLY A 233 -20.52 -7.61 15.78
C GLY A 233 -19.22 -8.21 16.31
N LYS A 234 -19.19 -9.54 16.43
CA LYS A 234 -18.01 -10.25 16.94
C LYS A 234 -16.94 -10.36 15.85
N LEU A 235 -15.84 -9.64 16.02
CA LEU A 235 -14.69 -9.70 15.11
C LEU A 235 -13.73 -10.84 15.47
N SER A 236 -13.16 -11.48 14.46
CA SER A 236 -12.03 -12.43 14.63
C SER A 236 -10.71 -11.70 14.93
N ALA A 237 -9.67 -12.43 15.33
CA ALA A 237 -8.33 -11.88 15.51
C ALA A 237 -7.79 -11.26 14.20
N ASP A 238 -7.91 -11.99 13.09
CA ASP A 238 -7.51 -11.51 11.76
C ASP A 238 -8.24 -10.23 11.33
N GLN A 239 -9.55 -10.14 11.61
CA GLN A 239 -10.32 -8.93 11.31
C GLN A 239 -9.82 -7.75 12.14
N ILE A 240 -9.51 -7.94 13.42
CA ILE A 240 -8.95 -6.88 14.27
C ILE A 240 -7.56 -6.46 13.78
N VAL A 241 -6.73 -7.41 13.35
CA VAL A 241 -5.43 -7.13 12.74
C VAL A 241 -5.60 -6.31 11.46
N SER A 242 -6.54 -6.68 10.60
CA SER A 242 -6.88 -5.94 9.38
C SER A 242 -7.31 -4.50 9.68
N LEU A 243 -8.20 -4.28 10.67
CA LEU A 243 -8.58 -2.92 11.09
C LEU A 243 -7.35 -2.10 11.50
N LYS A 244 -6.43 -2.71 12.24
CA LYS A 244 -5.22 -2.04 12.72
C LYS A 244 -4.28 -1.66 11.57
N ILE A 245 -4.05 -2.59 10.64
CA ILE A 245 -3.20 -2.39 9.46
C ILE A 245 -3.74 -1.27 8.58
N HIS A 246 -5.06 -1.23 8.35
CA HIS A 246 -5.70 -0.24 7.50
C HIS A 246 -6.09 1.05 8.23
N GLY A 247 -5.69 1.20 9.50
CA GLY A 247 -5.92 2.43 10.27
C GLY A 247 -7.40 2.72 10.51
N VAL A 248 -8.23 1.68 10.63
CA VAL A 248 -9.66 1.81 10.98
C VAL A 248 -9.80 1.95 12.49
N SER A 249 -10.54 2.98 12.89
CA SER A 249 -10.91 3.26 14.28
C SER A 249 -12.41 3.18 14.50
N ALA A 250 -12.84 2.99 15.75
CA ALA A 250 -14.27 3.07 16.09
C ALA A 250 -14.90 4.43 15.72
N GLN A 251 -14.11 5.51 15.73
CA GLN A 251 -14.57 6.84 15.31
C GLN A 251 -14.87 6.90 13.81
N ASP A 252 -14.19 6.11 12.98
CA ASP A 252 -14.48 6.08 11.54
C ASP A 252 -15.89 5.54 11.31
N VAL A 253 -16.29 4.48 12.03
CA VAL A 253 -17.65 3.91 11.93
C VAL A 253 -18.73 4.93 12.26
N GLU A 254 -18.54 5.73 13.31
CA GLU A 254 -19.49 6.79 13.67
C GLU A 254 -19.55 7.91 12.60
N LYS A 255 -18.42 8.25 11.96
CA LYS A 255 -18.41 9.21 10.85
C LYS A 255 -19.19 8.69 9.65
N TRP A 256 -19.06 7.40 9.32
CA TRP A 256 -19.82 6.77 8.24
C TRP A 256 -21.34 6.77 8.52
N LYS A 257 -21.74 6.47 9.76
CA LYS A 257 -23.14 6.56 10.20
C LYS A 257 -23.71 7.98 10.06
N ALA A 258 -22.95 8.99 10.50
CA ALA A 258 -23.35 10.39 10.37
C ALA A 258 -23.49 10.83 8.91
N LEU A 259 -22.73 10.19 8.03
CA LEU A 259 -22.85 10.33 6.59
C LEU A 259 -23.84 9.33 6.01
N GLY A 260 -24.93 8.97 6.68
CA GLY A 260 -26.04 8.25 6.05
C GLY A 260 -25.68 6.85 5.53
N VAL A 261 -24.56 6.28 5.97
CA VAL A 261 -24.27 4.84 5.83
C VAL A 261 -24.54 4.23 7.21
N PRO A 262 -25.80 3.90 7.55
CA PRO A 262 -26.20 3.64 8.94
C PRO A 262 -25.63 2.33 9.50
N ARG A 263 -25.23 1.39 8.63
CA ARG A 263 -24.72 0.06 8.99
C ARG A 263 -23.62 -0.36 8.00
N PRO A 264 -22.47 0.32 7.98
CA PRO A 264 -21.39 -0.14 7.14
C PRO A 264 -20.90 -1.47 7.71
N ASP A 265 -20.67 -2.46 6.85
CA ASP A 265 -20.04 -3.70 7.30
C ASP A 265 -18.52 -3.54 7.42
N PHE A 266 -17.88 -4.58 7.94
CA PHE A 266 -16.44 -4.61 8.15
C PHE A 266 -15.65 -4.44 6.85
N ASP A 267 -16.03 -5.18 5.80
CA ASP A 267 -15.30 -5.20 4.53
C ASP A 267 -15.42 -3.85 3.82
N GLN A 268 -16.60 -3.23 3.86
CA GLN A 268 -16.84 -1.92 3.28
C GLN A 268 -15.98 -0.82 3.93
N VAL A 269 -15.88 -0.79 5.27
CA VAL A 269 -15.06 0.25 5.96
C VAL A 269 -13.57 0.05 5.68
N VAL A 270 -13.10 -1.20 5.66
CA VAL A 270 -11.71 -1.51 5.31
C VAL A 270 -11.42 -1.11 3.86
N SER A 271 -12.29 -1.47 2.92
CA SER A 271 -12.19 -1.10 1.51
C SER A 271 -12.15 0.41 1.32
N ALA A 272 -13.05 1.15 1.99
CA ALA A 272 -13.06 2.61 1.99
C ALA A 272 -11.73 3.22 2.47
N LYS A 273 -11.11 2.67 3.52
CA LYS A 273 -9.78 3.13 3.98
C LYS A 273 -8.67 2.82 2.98
N ILE A 274 -8.65 1.61 2.40
CA ILE A 274 -7.65 1.19 1.41
C ILE A 274 -7.67 2.13 0.20
N HIS A 275 -8.86 2.49 -0.27
CA HIS A 275 -9.05 3.35 -1.45
C HIS A 275 -9.07 4.86 -1.13
N GLY A 276 -8.76 5.25 0.11
CA GLY A 276 -8.67 6.67 0.50
C GLY A 276 -10.00 7.41 0.43
N VAL A 277 -11.12 6.71 0.62
CA VAL A 277 -12.43 7.33 0.71
C VAL A 277 -12.56 8.03 2.05
N THR A 278 -12.83 9.34 2.01
CA THR A 278 -12.99 10.15 3.22
C THR A 278 -14.43 10.59 3.42
N PRO A 279 -14.84 10.85 4.68
CA PRO A 279 -16.10 11.49 5.00
C PRO A 279 -16.37 12.78 4.20
N GLU A 280 -15.33 13.58 3.98
CA GLU A 280 -15.41 14.84 3.24
C GLU A 280 -15.73 14.61 1.77
N PHE A 281 -15.12 13.59 1.14
CA PHE A 281 -15.42 13.20 -0.24
C PHE A 281 -16.90 12.83 -0.38
N VAL A 282 -17.42 11.96 0.50
CA VAL A 282 -18.83 11.56 0.46
C VAL A 282 -19.76 12.76 0.62
N GLY A 283 -19.45 13.66 1.56
CA GLY A 283 -20.20 14.90 1.76
C GLY A 283 -20.20 15.82 0.53
N GLN A 284 -19.08 15.91 -0.19
CA GLN A 284 -18.99 16.67 -1.44
C GLN A 284 -19.81 16.02 -2.58
N MET A 285 -19.70 14.70 -2.75
CA MET A 285 -20.47 13.97 -3.78
C MET A 285 -21.98 14.14 -3.58
N ARG A 286 -22.44 14.12 -2.32
CA ARG A 286 -23.86 14.38 -1.99
C ARG A 286 -24.31 15.79 -2.35
N LYS A 287 -23.48 16.81 -2.11
CA LYS A 287 -23.78 18.18 -2.52
C LYS A 287 -23.88 18.33 -4.04
N LEU A 288 -23.27 17.42 -4.80
CA LEU A 288 -23.33 17.36 -6.26
C LEU A 288 -24.51 16.54 -6.79
N GLY A 289 -25.41 16.11 -5.90
CA GLY A 289 -26.66 15.42 -6.23
C GLY A 289 -26.60 13.89 -6.09
N PHE A 290 -25.47 13.32 -5.71
CA PHE A 290 -25.37 11.88 -5.46
C PHE A 290 -25.77 11.55 -4.01
N THR A 291 -27.08 11.65 -3.73
CA THR A 291 -27.63 11.46 -2.38
C THR A 291 -27.76 9.99 -1.97
N ASP A 292 -27.99 9.12 -2.94
CA ASP A 292 -28.38 7.72 -2.73
C ASP A 292 -27.21 6.76 -3.03
N LEU A 293 -25.99 7.17 -2.68
CA LEU A 293 -24.80 6.32 -2.80
C LEU A 293 -24.62 5.46 -1.55
N ASP A 294 -24.41 4.17 -1.75
CA ASP A 294 -23.86 3.31 -0.71
C ASP A 294 -22.33 3.43 -0.63
N LEU A 295 -21.71 2.71 0.30
CA LEU A 295 -20.26 2.81 0.51
C LEU A 295 -19.47 2.18 -0.64
N ASP A 296 -20.02 1.16 -1.30
CA ASP A 296 -19.38 0.48 -2.43
C ASP A 296 -19.39 1.36 -3.67
N ASP A 297 -20.48 2.11 -3.92
CA ASP A 297 -20.56 3.11 -4.97
C ASP A 297 -19.48 4.18 -4.80
N VAL A 298 -19.33 4.70 -3.57
CA VAL A 298 -18.34 5.74 -3.26
C VAL A 298 -16.92 5.21 -3.43
N VAL A 299 -16.67 3.96 -3.03
CA VAL A 299 -15.39 3.27 -3.27
C VAL A 299 -15.13 3.13 -4.77
N SER A 300 -16.11 2.68 -5.55
CA SER A 300 -16.02 2.54 -7.01
C SER A 300 -15.65 3.86 -7.70
N LEU A 301 -16.37 4.94 -7.36
CA LEU A 301 -16.05 6.29 -7.83
C LEU A 301 -14.59 6.65 -7.55
N LYS A 302 -14.07 6.27 -6.38
CA LYS A 302 -12.70 6.61 -5.98
C LYS A 302 -11.65 5.77 -6.68
N ILE A 303 -11.90 4.48 -6.87
CA ILE A 303 -11.07 3.57 -7.67
C ILE A 303 -10.92 4.10 -9.10
N HIS A 304 -12.00 4.57 -9.70
CA HIS A 304 -12.01 5.08 -11.07
C HIS A 304 -11.59 6.56 -11.20
N GLY A 305 -11.12 7.18 -10.11
CA GLY A 305 -10.61 8.56 -10.15
C GLY A 305 -11.69 9.62 -10.41
N VAL A 306 -12.94 9.34 -10.06
CA VAL A 306 -14.02 10.34 -10.06
C VAL A 306 -13.78 11.30 -8.89
N THR A 307 -13.69 12.59 -9.20
CA THR A 307 -13.50 13.66 -8.22
C THR A 307 -14.71 14.59 -8.20
N PRO A 308 -14.98 15.28 -7.08
CA PRO A 308 -16.08 16.25 -7.01
C PRO A 308 -15.96 17.34 -8.09
N GLU A 309 -14.73 17.78 -8.39
CA GLU A 309 -14.46 18.79 -9.43
C GLU A 309 -14.82 18.27 -10.82
N PHE A 310 -14.50 17.01 -11.12
CA PHE A 310 -14.86 16.39 -12.39
C PHE A 310 -16.38 16.31 -12.55
N VAL A 311 -17.08 15.86 -11.51
CA VAL A 311 -18.55 15.78 -11.51
C VAL A 311 -19.16 17.17 -11.71
N ALA A 312 -18.66 18.20 -11.01
CA ALA A 312 -19.11 19.57 -11.21
C ALA A 312 -18.92 20.04 -12.67
N GLN A 313 -17.77 19.74 -13.28
CA GLN A 313 -17.52 20.08 -14.68
C GLN A 313 -18.41 19.31 -15.67
N VAL A 314 -18.75 18.05 -15.40
CA VAL A 314 -19.73 17.27 -16.19
C VAL A 314 -21.12 17.91 -16.11
N ARG A 315 -21.54 18.32 -14.91
CA ARG A 315 -22.79 19.06 -14.69
C ARG A 315 -22.80 20.38 -15.49
N GLU A 316 -21.73 21.15 -15.42
CA GLU A 316 -21.55 22.41 -16.16
C GLU A 316 -21.50 22.21 -17.68
N ALA A 317 -21.03 21.05 -18.15
CA ALA A 317 -21.08 20.68 -19.58
C ALA A 317 -22.51 20.37 -20.07
N GLY A 318 -23.48 20.38 -19.17
CA GLY A 318 -24.92 20.23 -19.44
C GLY A 318 -25.49 18.87 -19.13
N TYR A 319 -24.72 17.99 -18.49
CA TYR A 319 -25.18 16.66 -18.07
C TYR A 319 -25.60 16.71 -16.59
N GLY A 320 -26.58 17.56 -16.31
CA GLY A 320 -27.11 17.83 -14.97
C GLY A 320 -27.67 16.61 -14.24
N GLN A 321 -28.05 15.56 -14.98
CA GLN A 321 -28.65 14.32 -14.49
C GLN A 321 -27.76 13.08 -14.56
N ALA A 322 -26.51 13.20 -15.04
CA ALA A 322 -25.50 12.13 -14.99
C ALA A 322 -25.49 11.40 -13.64
N THR A 323 -25.55 10.08 -13.68
CA THR A 323 -25.51 9.17 -12.54
C THR A 323 -24.07 8.91 -12.08
N ALA A 324 -23.89 8.15 -10.99
CA ALA A 324 -22.58 7.67 -10.57
C ALA A 324 -21.94 6.76 -11.62
N ASP A 325 -22.74 5.90 -12.25
CA ASP A 325 -22.31 5.02 -13.33
C ASP A 325 -21.86 5.80 -14.56
N ASP A 326 -22.60 6.85 -14.93
CA ASP A 326 -22.23 7.69 -16.07
C ASP A 326 -20.85 8.32 -15.87
N VAL A 327 -20.63 9.00 -14.73
CA VAL A 327 -19.36 9.69 -14.47
C VAL A 327 -18.20 8.71 -14.28
N THR A 328 -18.49 7.50 -13.80
CA THR A 328 -17.53 6.40 -13.71
C THR A 328 -17.16 5.90 -15.09
N SER A 329 -18.15 5.63 -15.95
CA SER A 329 -17.96 5.20 -17.33
C SER A 329 -17.12 6.19 -18.13
N LEU A 330 -17.38 7.49 -17.97
CA LEU A 330 -16.55 8.55 -18.58
C LEU A 330 -15.08 8.43 -18.16
N ARG A 331 -14.80 8.17 -16.88
CA ARG A 331 -13.43 7.99 -16.38
C ARG A 331 -12.79 6.71 -16.90
N VAL A 332 -13.52 5.60 -16.87
CA VAL A 332 -13.05 4.30 -17.36
C VAL A 332 -12.64 4.39 -18.84
N HIS A 333 -13.39 5.12 -19.65
CA HIS A 333 -13.14 5.27 -21.08
C HIS A 333 -12.28 6.50 -21.44
N GLY A 334 -11.73 7.20 -20.44
CA GLY A 334 -10.83 8.34 -20.67
C GLY A 334 -11.48 9.53 -21.37
N ILE A 335 -12.79 9.72 -21.19
CA ILE A 335 -13.57 10.79 -21.83
C ILE A 335 -13.46 12.04 -20.98
N SER A 336 -12.90 13.10 -21.58
CA SER A 336 -12.71 14.38 -20.91
C SER A 336 -13.95 15.27 -21.02
N VAL A 337 -14.04 16.29 -20.16
CA VAL A 337 -15.09 17.32 -20.26
C VAL A 337 -14.96 18.10 -21.58
N ALA A 338 -13.75 18.20 -22.15
CA ALA A 338 -13.55 18.79 -23.47
C ALA A 338 -14.18 17.93 -24.57
N ASP A 339 -14.05 16.59 -24.49
CA ASP A 339 -14.77 15.68 -25.39
C ASP A 339 -16.27 15.89 -25.26
N LEU A 340 -16.82 15.91 -24.04
CA LEU A 340 -18.26 16.11 -23.81
C LEU A 340 -18.82 17.36 -24.50
N ARG A 341 -18.09 18.48 -24.38
CA ARG A 341 -18.45 19.74 -25.05
C ARG A 341 -18.31 19.65 -26.56
N ALA A 342 -17.28 18.96 -27.05
CA ALA A 342 -17.03 18.79 -28.47
C ALA A 342 -18.11 17.93 -29.15
N TYR A 343 -18.45 16.77 -28.58
CA TYR A 343 -19.54 15.92 -29.10
C TYR A 343 -20.88 16.67 -29.07
N ARG A 344 -21.20 17.34 -27.95
CA ARG A 344 -22.44 18.13 -27.85
C ARG A 344 -22.53 19.29 -28.84
N SER A 345 -21.39 19.86 -29.25
CA SER A 345 -21.34 20.88 -30.30
C SER A 345 -21.62 20.34 -31.70
N ALA A 346 -21.28 19.08 -31.95
CA ALA A 346 -21.50 18.40 -33.22
C ALA A 346 -22.91 17.82 -33.32
N VAL A 347 -23.40 17.25 -32.22
CA VAL A 347 -24.70 16.60 -32.09
C VAL A 347 -25.42 17.20 -30.88
N PRO A 348 -26.35 18.16 -31.09
CA PRO A 348 -27.15 18.72 -30.01
C PRO A 348 -27.93 17.63 -29.28
N ARG A 349 -27.98 17.68 -27.94
CA ARG A 349 -28.71 16.74 -27.05
C ARG A 349 -28.19 15.29 -27.00
N ILE A 350 -27.03 14.99 -27.56
CA ILE A 350 -26.38 13.67 -27.39
C ILE A 350 -26.24 13.31 -25.90
N SER A 351 -26.52 12.05 -25.55
CA SER A 351 -26.41 11.50 -24.20
C SER A 351 -24.98 11.09 -23.83
N LEU A 352 -24.72 10.85 -22.55
CA LEU A 352 -23.40 10.37 -22.10
C LEU A 352 -23.11 8.95 -22.61
N GLU A 353 -24.11 8.08 -22.62
CA GLU A 353 -24.00 6.71 -23.11
C GLU A 353 -23.61 6.68 -24.60
N GLU A 354 -24.24 7.52 -25.42
CA GLU A 354 -23.90 7.64 -26.84
C GLU A 354 -22.49 8.18 -27.04
N ILE A 355 -22.08 9.20 -26.28
CA ILE A 355 -20.70 9.70 -26.34
C ILE A 355 -19.70 8.59 -26.01
N VAL A 356 -19.97 7.83 -24.95
CA VAL A 356 -19.14 6.67 -24.56
C VAL A 356 -19.07 5.66 -25.69
N SER A 357 -20.23 5.27 -26.24
CA SER A 357 -20.32 4.32 -27.35
C SER A 357 -19.52 4.80 -28.56
N LEU A 358 -19.72 6.04 -29.01
CA LEU A 358 -19.01 6.62 -30.15
C LEU A 358 -17.49 6.65 -29.92
N LYS A 359 -17.05 7.07 -28.73
CA LYS A 359 -15.63 7.13 -28.39
C LYS A 359 -14.98 5.75 -28.40
N ILE A 360 -15.63 4.74 -27.81
CA ILE A 360 -15.13 3.35 -27.78
C ILE A 360 -15.00 2.78 -29.20
N HIS A 361 -15.92 3.12 -30.10
CA HIS A 361 -15.90 2.69 -31.49
C HIS A 361 -15.04 3.57 -32.41
N GLY A 362 -14.32 4.55 -31.85
CA GLY A 362 -13.36 5.39 -32.59
C GLY A 362 -13.96 6.53 -33.40
N PHE A 363 -15.26 6.83 -33.24
CA PHE A 363 -15.89 7.95 -33.93
C PHE A 363 -15.43 9.29 -33.36
N GLY A 364 -14.72 10.06 -34.19
CA GLY A 364 -14.25 11.40 -33.83
C GLY A 364 -15.31 12.48 -34.04
N VAL A 365 -15.15 13.61 -33.34
CA VAL A 365 -16.09 14.74 -33.42
C VAL A 365 -16.17 15.33 -34.83
N GLU A 366 -15.05 15.42 -35.56
CA GLU A 366 -15.05 15.97 -36.93
C GLU A 366 -15.76 15.05 -37.93
N GLU A 367 -15.64 13.74 -37.74
CA GLU A 367 -16.37 12.76 -38.54
C GLU A 367 -17.88 12.90 -38.34
N LEU A 368 -18.31 13.01 -37.08
CA LEU A 368 -19.72 13.23 -36.75
C LEU A 368 -20.26 14.55 -37.32
N ARG A 369 -19.49 15.65 -37.24
CA ARG A 369 -19.88 16.93 -37.85
C ARG A 369 -20.12 16.80 -39.34
N ARG A 370 -19.28 16.04 -40.04
CA ARG A 370 -19.45 15.78 -41.48
C ARG A 370 -20.71 14.96 -41.73
N MET A 371 -20.95 13.89 -40.96
CA MET A 371 -22.16 13.06 -41.11
C MET A 371 -23.45 13.85 -40.88
N VAL A 372 -23.49 14.71 -39.86
CA VAL A 372 -24.64 15.61 -39.61
C VAL A 372 -24.81 16.61 -40.75
N LYS A 373 -23.73 17.23 -41.23
CA LYS A 373 -23.76 18.20 -42.34
C LYS A 373 -24.25 17.56 -43.65
N ASP A 374 -23.83 16.33 -43.91
CA ASP A 374 -24.16 15.59 -45.13
C ASP A 374 -25.52 14.88 -45.03
N GLY A 375 -26.25 15.04 -43.90
CA GLY A 375 -27.56 14.44 -43.66
C GLY A 375 -27.54 12.93 -43.46
N GLN A 376 -26.37 12.35 -43.17
CA GLN A 376 -26.17 10.91 -42.93
C GLN A 376 -26.50 10.49 -41.49
N LEU A 377 -26.57 11.46 -40.58
CA LEU A 377 -26.97 11.30 -39.19
C LEU A 377 -28.00 12.37 -38.88
N SER A 378 -29.27 11.99 -38.69
CA SER A 378 -30.24 12.92 -38.13
C SER A 378 -30.00 13.06 -36.63
N VAL A 379 -30.14 14.29 -36.13
CA VAL A 379 -30.14 14.53 -34.67
C VAL A 379 -31.35 13.85 -34.02
N ASP A 380 -32.42 13.63 -34.79
CA ASP A 380 -33.63 12.93 -34.33
C ASP A 380 -33.47 11.40 -34.31
N ASP A 381 -32.61 10.81 -35.17
CA ASP A 381 -32.38 9.35 -35.23
C ASP A 381 -31.67 8.82 -33.98
N LEU A 382 -30.99 9.71 -33.25
CA LEU A 382 -30.34 9.44 -31.97
C LEU A 382 -31.30 9.59 -30.77
N MET A 383 -32.54 10.05 -30.99
CA MET A 383 -33.52 10.26 -29.93
C MET A 383 -34.44 9.04 -29.67
N GLU A 384 -34.41 8.01 -30.52
CA GLU A 384 -35.47 6.97 -30.51
C GLU A 384 -35.41 5.95 -29.35
N ASP A 385 -34.38 5.97 -28.49
CA ASP A 385 -34.23 4.96 -27.44
C ASP A 385 -34.71 5.38 -26.03
N GLU A 386 -34.98 6.67 -25.76
CA GLU A 386 -35.50 7.09 -24.44
C GLU A 386 -37.03 6.86 -24.27
N ASP A 387 -37.80 6.85 -25.35
CA ASP A 387 -39.27 6.68 -25.30
C ASP A 387 -39.75 5.23 -25.43
N ARG A 388 -38.85 4.23 -25.50
CA ARG A 388 -39.20 2.81 -25.61
C ARG A 388 -39.28 2.06 -24.27
N LYS A 389 -39.45 2.78 -23.16
CA LYS A 389 -39.62 2.23 -21.80
C LYS A 389 -40.92 2.68 -21.13
N GLU A 390 -42.01 2.83 -21.86
CA GLU A 390 -43.36 2.80 -21.29
C GLU A 390 -44.38 2.59 -22.42
N ASP A 391 -44.70 1.33 -22.69
CA ASP A 391 -46.04 0.86 -23.09
C ASP A 391 -46.13 -0.68 -23.06
#